data_AF-A0A932G913-F1
#
_entry.id   AF-A0A932G913-F1
#
_cell.length_a   1.000
_cell.length_b   1.000
_cell.length_c   1.000
_cell.angle_alpha   90.00
_cell.angle_beta   90.00
_cell.angle_gamma   90.00
#
_symmetry.space_group_name_H-M   'P 1'
#
loop_
_entity.id
_entity.type
_entity.pdbx_description
1 polymer ?
#
loop_
_entity_poly.entity_id
_entity_poly.type
_entity_poly.pdbx_seq_one_letter_code
_entity_poly.pdbx_strand_id
1 'polypeptide(L)'
;MSLVDLHAFPPLILAVVVGNVALAVWAFAAMLTRQRALSRAFWTVLLLALVALAVQVAAGVTLAAGGSRPKAALHFLYGVLVAGTALVQFGIRPGGFLRPSIARDPTTFREPRLVALICLTQAALVLRAYTTGALGR
;
A
#
# COMPACT_ATOMS: atom_id res chain seq x y z
N MET A 1 13.51 -19.34 7.78
CA MET A 1 13.55 -18.36 6.68
C MET A 1 14.35 -17.16 7.16
N SER A 2 15.38 -16.72 6.43
CA SER A 2 16.15 -15.54 6.83
C SER A 2 15.33 -14.26 6.63
N LEU A 3 15.77 -13.14 7.23
CA LEU A 3 15.11 -11.85 7.06
C LEU A 3 15.17 -11.35 5.61
N VAL A 4 16.28 -11.64 4.92
CA VAL A 4 16.45 -11.36 3.48
C VAL A 4 15.45 -12.18 2.67
N ASP A 5 15.30 -13.48 2.97
CA ASP A 5 14.34 -14.34 2.27
C ASP A 5 12.91 -13.84 2.45
N LEU A 6 12.54 -13.41 3.67
CA LEU A 6 11.23 -12.82 3.95
C LEU A 6 11.01 -11.51 3.18
N HIS A 7 11.99 -10.61 3.21
CA HIS A 7 11.89 -9.31 2.54
C HIS A 7 11.89 -9.43 1.00
N ALA A 8 12.58 -10.44 0.48
CA ALA A 8 12.62 -10.74 -0.95
C ALA A 8 11.54 -11.75 -1.39
N PHE A 9 10.64 -12.19 -0.50
CA PHE A 9 9.71 -13.28 -0.77
C PHE A 9 8.66 -12.89 -1.84
N PRO A 10 8.77 -13.40 -3.08
CA PRO A 10 7.94 -12.91 -4.19
C PRO A 10 6.43 -13.11 -4.00
N PRO A 11 5.95 -14.22 -3.41
CA PRO A 11 4.52 -14.39 -3.15
C PRO A 11 3.93 -13.30 -2.25
N LEU A 12 4.67 -12.85 -1.23
CA LEU A 12 4.18 -11.80 -0.32
C LEU A 12 4.15 -10.44 -1.01
N ILE A 13 5.18 -10.13 -1.82
CA ILE A 13 5.21 -8.91 -2.64
C ILE A 13 4.06 -8.91 -3.65
N LEU A 14 3.85 -10.02 -4.36
CA LEU A 14 2.79 -10.17 -5.33
C LEU A 14 1.40 -10.10 -4.68
N ALA A 15 1.22 -10.68 -3.48
CA ALA A 15 -0.01 -10.57 -2.73
C ALA A 15 -0.37 -9.11 -2.41
N VAL A 16 0.62 -8.29 -2.03
CA VAL A 16 0.41 -6.85 -1.80
C VAL A 16 0.05 -6.13 -3.10
N VAL A 17 0.76 -6.39 -4.20
CA VAL A 17 0.48 -5.77 -5.50
C VAL A 17 -0.91 -6.14 -6.02
N VAL A 18 -1.20 -7.45 -6.13
CA VAL A 18 -2.48 -7.97 -6.60
C VAL A 18 -3.62 -7.56 -5.67
N GLY A 19 -3.41 -7.59 -4.35
CA GLY A 19 -4.38 -7.12 -3.37
C GLY A 19 -4.75 -5.65 -3.58
N ASN A 20 -3.76 -4.77 -3.77
CA ASN A 20 -4.03 -3.36 -4.05
C ASN A 20 -4.70 -3.15 -5.41
N VAL A 21 -4.32 -3.89 -6.46
CA VAL A 21 -5.00 -3.82 -7.76
C VAL A 21 -6.46 -4.28 -7.64
N ALA A 22 -6.72 -5.40 -6.95
CA ALA A 22 -8.08 -5.90 -6.73
C ALA A 22 -8.93 -4.91 -5.93
N LEU A 23 -8.36 -4.29 -4.88
CA LEU A 23 -9.02 -3.24 -4.12
C LEU A 23 -9.28 -1.99 -4.98
N ALA A 24 -8.34 -1.61 -5.86
CA ALA A 24 -8.57 -0.51 -6.79
C ALA A 24 -9.73 -0.80 -7.75
N VAL A 25 -9.79 -2.01 -8.30
CA VAL A 25 -10.91 -2.46 -9.16
C VAL A 25 -12.22 -2.45 -8.40
N TRP A 26 -12.25 -2.96 -7.16
CA TRP A 26 -13.45 -2.93 -6.32
C TRP A 26 -13.91 -1.49 -6.04
N ALA A 27 -12.99 -0.61 -5.66
CA ALA A 27 -13.31 0.80 -5.42
C ALA A 27 -13.76 1.52 -6.70
N PHE A 28 -13.19 1.19 -7.86
CA PHE A 28 -13.65 1.69 -9.15
C PHE A 28 -15.06 1.19 -9.50
N ALA A 29 -15.37 -0.08 -9.26
CA ALA A 29 -16.72 -0.63 -9.46
C ALA A 29 -17.75 0.04 -8.52
N ALA A 30 -17.37 0.32 -7.27
CA ALA A 30 -18.20 1.10 -6.34
C ALA A 30 -18.45 2.53 -6.86
N MET A 31 -17.45 3.14 -7.52
CA MET A 31 -17.62 4.44 -8.18
C MET A 31 -18.60 4.37 -9.36
N LEU A 32 -18.51 3.35 -10.22
CA LEU A 32 -19.42 3.15 -11.35
C LEU A 32 -20.87 2.94 -10.89
N THR A 33 -21.06 2.26 -9.77
CA THR A 33 -22.37 2.06 -9.13
C THR A 33 -22.80 3.23 -8.24
N ARG A 34 -22.07 4.36 -8.27
CA ARG A 34 -22.33 5.59 -7.52
C ARG A 34 -22.45 5.40 -5.99
N GLN A 35 -21.79 4.38 -5.44
CA GLN A 35 -21.69 4.22 -4.00
C GLN A 35 -20.91 5.39 -3.39
N ARG A 36 -21.39 5.91 -2.26
CA ARG A 36 -20.72 7.01 -1.54
C ARG A 36 -19.63 6.53 -0.58
N ALA A 37 -19.71 5.28 -0.12
CA ALA A 37 -18.80 4.69 0.85
C ALA A 37 -18.50 3.23 0.48
N LEU A 38 -17.33 2.75 0.86
CA LEU A 38 -16.91 1.37 0.66
C LEU A 38 -17.39 0.48 1.82
N SER A 39 -17.63 -0.79 1.53
CA SER A 39 -18.15 -1.75 2.50
C SER A 39 -17.15 -2.07 3.61
N ARG A 40 -17.63 -2.62 4.73
CA ARG A 40 -16.73 -3.12 5.80
C ARG A 40 -15.77 -4.20 5.27
N ALA A 41 -16.24 -5.07 4.38
CA ALA A 41 -15.43 -6.12 3.77
C ALA A 41 -14.25 -5.53 2.97
N PHE A 42 -14.47 -4.45 2.23
CA PHE A 42 -13.40 -3.72 1.53
C PHE A 42 -12.29 -3.32 2.51
N TRP A 43 -12.67 -2.67 3.62
CA TRP A 43 -11.72 -2.17 4.60
C TRP A 43 -10.99 -3.29 5.34
N THR A 44 -11.66 -4.42 5.60
CA THR A 44 -11.00 -5.62 6.15
C THR A 44 -9.92 -6.13 5.20
N VAL A 45 -10.21 -6.26 3.90
CA VAL A 45 -9.23 -6.73 2.91
C VAL A 45 -8.07 -5.75 2.78
N LEU A 46 -8.34 -4.43 2.78
CA LEU A 46 -7.28 -3.41 2.79
C LEU A 46 -6.38 -3.57 4.02
N LEU A 47 -6.94 -3.76 5.21
CA LEU A 47 -6.15 -3.94 6.43
C LEU A 47 -5.28 -5.20 6.38
N LEU A 48 -5.79 -6.31 5.83
CA LEU A 48 -4.98 -7.52 5.63
C LEU A 48 -3.80 -7.27 4.68
N ALA A 49 -4.02 -6.53 3.58
CA ALA A 49 -2.95 -6.13 2.68
C ALA A 49 -1.92 -5.22 3.37
N LEU A 50 -2.37 -4.31 4.25
CA LEU A 50 -1.49 -3.45 5.05
C LEU A 50 -0.68 -4.23 6.09
N VAL A 51 -1.20 -5.32 6.66
CA VAL A 51 -0.43 -6.19 7.56
C VAL A 51 0.73 -6.85 6.79
N ALA A 52 0.45 -7.44 5.63
CA ALA A 52 1.47 -8.04 4.77
C ALA A 52 2.56 -7.02 4.40
N LEU A 53 2.14 -5.80 4.07
CA LEU A 53 3.06 -4.71 3.74
C LEU A 53 3.84 -4.22 4.96
N ALA A 54 3.23 -4.13 6.15
CA ALA A 54 3.91 -3.74 7.38
C ALA A 54 5.04 -4.70 7.73
N VAL A 55 4.83 -6.01 7.53
CA VAL A 55 5.90 -7.02 7.65
C VAL A 55 7.05 -6.72 6.70
N GLN A 56 6.75 -6.38 5.43
CA GLN A 56 7.77 -6.03 4.44
C GLN A 56 8.54 -4.76 4.80
N VAL A 57 7.86 -3.71 5.26
CA VAL A 57 8.50 -2.46 5.69
C VAL A 57 9.37 -2.70 6.92
N ALA A 58 8.89 -3.43 7.92
CA ALA A 58 9.66 -3.74 9.13
C ALA A 58 10.91 -4.57 8.81
N ALA A 59 10.79 -5.56 7.91
CA ALA A 59 11.92 -6.36 7.46
C ALA A 59 12.95 -5.49 6.72
N GLY A 60 12.51 -4.64 5.78
CA GLY A 60 13.38 -3.73 5.05
C GLY A 60 14.12 -2.73 5.95
N VAL A 61 13.43 -2.14 6.92
CA VAL A 61 14.04 -1.23 7.91
C VAL A 61 15.09 -1.96 8.75
N THR A 62 14.78 -3.17 9.21
CA THR A 62 15.71 -3.98 10.01
C THR A 62 16.95 -4.36 9.21
N LEU A 63 16.79 -4.75 7.94
CA LEU A 63 17.91 -5.02 7.03
C LEU A 63 18.79 -3.78 6.80
N ALA A 64 18.17 -2.63 6.56
CA ALA A 64 18.88 -1.36 6.35
C ALA A 64 19.68 -0.94 7.60
N ALA A 65 19.07 -1.07 8.80
CA ALA A 65 19.74 -0.81 10.06
C ALA A 65 20.91 -1.78 10.32
N GLY A 66 20.79 -3.04 9.88
CA GLY A 66 21.86 -4.04 9.90
C GLY A 66 22.93 -3.86 8.81
N GLY A 67 22.88 -2.77 8.03
CA GLY A 67 23.88 -2.45 7.00
C GLY A 67 23.67 -3.13 5.65
N SER A 68 22.61 -3.92 5.47
CA SER A 68 22.28 -4.52 4.17
C SER A 68 21.95 -3.43 3.16
N ARG A 69 22.40 -3.61 1.91
CA ARG A 69 22.20 -2.63 0.83
C ARG A 69 21.41 -3.26 -0.33
N PRO A 70 20.41 -2.53 -0.88
CA PRO A 70 19.72 -2.95 -2.09
C PRO A 70 20.64 -2.77 -3.31
N LYS A 71 20.26 -3.39 -4.44
CA LYS A 71 21.01 -3.24 -5.70
C LYS A 71 21.03 -1.80 -6.23
N ALA A 72 19.96 -1.04 -6.01
CA ALA A 72 19.90 0.39 -6.34
C ALA A 72 19.46 1.22 -5.14
N ALA A 73 20.11 2.37 -4.92
CA ALA A 73 19.78 3.29 -3.81
C ALA A 73 18.34 3.82 -3.87
N LEU A 74 17.74 3.89 -5.08
CA LEU A 74 16.34 4.27 -5.27
C LEU A 74 15.34 3.36 -4.52
N HIS A 75 15.74 2.13 -4.17
CA HIS A 75 14.91 1.26 -3.34
C HIS A 75 14.54 1.90 -2.00
N PHE A 76 15.45 2.68 -1.38
CA PHE A 76 15.14 3.39 -0.13
C PHE A 76 14.06 4.45 -0.33
N LEU A 77 14.16 5.24 -1.40
CA LEU A 77 13.14 6.24 -1.74
C LEU A 77 11.77 5.57 -1.93
N TYR A 78 11.71 4.51 -2.75
CA TYR A 78 10.46 3.80 -2.97
C TYR A 78 9.95 3.13 -1.69
N GLY A 79 10.83 2.59 -0.84
CA GLY A 79 10.46 2.05 0.48
C GLY A 79 9.79 3.08 1.39
N VAL A 80 10.32 4.31 1.44
CA VAL A 80 9.70 5.43 2.18
C VAL A 80 8.34 5.80 1.58
N LEU A 81 8.24 5.91 0.26
CA LEU A 81 6.97 6.23 -0.42
C LEU A 81 5.92 5.14 -0.21
N VAL A 82 6.32 3.86 -0.23
CA VAL A 82 5.48 2.70 0.08
C VAL A 82 4.95 2.77 1.51
N ALA A 83 5.81 3.06 2.48
CA ALA A 83 5.41 3.18 3.89
C ALA A 83 4.50 4.40 4.14
N GLY A 84 4.81 5.54 3.53
CA GLY A 84 4.00 6.75 3.62
C GLY A 84 2.60 6.56 3.01
N THR A 85 2.52 5.94 1.84
CA THR A 85 1.24 5.67 1.18
C THR A 85 0.41 4.64 1.96
N ALA A 86 1.06 3.64 2.58
CA ALA A 86 0.40 2.71 3.51
C ALA A 86 -0.16 3.41 4.75
N LEU A 87 0.57 4.37 5.31
CA LEU A 87 0.11 5.19 6.43
C LEU A 87 -1.11 6.03 6.03
N VAL A 88 -1.13 6.57 4.80
CA VAL A 88 -2.30 7.24 4.25
C VAL A 88 -3.48 6.28 4.13
N GLN A 89 -3.32 5.10 3.52
CA GLN A 89 -4.35 4.06 3.42
C GLN A 89 -4.94 3.71 4.79
N PHE A 90 -4.08 3.50 5.78
CA PHE A 90 -4.50 3.23 7.15
C PHE A 90 -5.24 4.42 7.76
N GLY A 91 -4.74 5.65 7.57
CA GLY A 91 -5.29 6.87 8.13
C GLY A 91 -6.64 7.28 7.58
N ILE A 92 -6.98 6.91 6.34
CA ILE A 92 -8.27 7.25 5.70
C ILE A 92 -9.39 6.23 5.94
N ARG A 93 -9.07 5.09 6.57
CA ARG A 93 -10.07 4.07 6.92
C ARG A 93 -11.17 4.64 7.82
N PRO A 94 -12.35 3.99 7.94
CA PRO A 94 -13.37 4.37 8.90
C PRO A 94 -12.78 4.46 10.33
N GLY A 95 -12.91 5.62 10.97
CA GLY A 95 -12.30 5.90 12.28
C GLY A 95 -10.80 6.22 12.25
N GLY A 96 -10.18 6.32 11.08
CA GLY A 96 -8.76 6.67 10.93
C GLY A 96 -8.50 8.17 11.12
N PHE A 97 -7.26 8.51 11.50
CA PHE A 97 -6.86 9.85 11.91
C PHE A 97 -6.84 10.90 10.77
N LEU A 98 -6.73 10.49 9.50
CA LEU A 98 -6.77 11.41 8.35
C LEU A 98 -8.19 11.66 7.86
N ARG A 99 -9.10 10.72 8.10
CA ARG A 99 -10.46 10.75 7.54
C ARG A 99 -11.25 12.00 7.93
N PRO A 100 -11.27 12.47 9.19
CA PRO A 100 -12.01 13.69 9.56
C PRO A 100 -11.55 14.93 8.79
N SER A 101 -10.25 15.03 8.47
CA SER A 101 -9.70 16.18 7.75
C SER A 101 -10.02 16.15 6.26
N ILE A 102 -10.02 14.97 5.65
CA ILE A 102 -10.30 14.80 4.21
C ILE A 102 -11.80 14.83 3.94
N ALA A 103 -12.62 14.31 4.85
CA ALA A 103 -14.07 14.25 4.70
C ALA A 103 -14.81 15.53 5.15
N ARG A 104 -14.09 16.63 5.49
CA ARG A 104 -14.73 17.90 5.90
C ARG A 104 -15.60 18.49 4.80
N ASP A 105 -15.22 18.27 3.54
CA ASP A 105 -16.00 18.70 2.38
C ASP A 105 -16.61 17.47 1.67
N PRO A 106 -17.91 17.20 1.86
CA PRO A 106 -18.60 16.08 1.23
C PRO A 106 -18.68 16.18 -0.30
N THR A 107 -18.53 17.39 -0.86
CA THR A 107 -18.58 17.60 -2.32
C THR A 107 -17.27 17.16 -2.98
N THR A 108 -16.16 17.25 -2.24
CA THR A 108 -14.81 16.90 -2.71
C THR A 108 -14.44 15.45 -2.36
N PHE A 109 -14.90 14.92 -1.22
CA PHE A 109 -14.57 13.56 -0.79
C PHE A 109 -15.42 12.48 -1.49
N ARG A 110 -14.89 11.95 -2.60
CA ARG A 110 -15.40 10.72 -3.22
C ARG A 110 -14.58 9.52 -2.76
N GLU A 111 -14.98 8.90 -1.66
CA GLU A 111 -14.27 7.78 -1.01
C GLU A 111 -13.78 6.72 -2.01
N PRO A 112 -14.64 6.17 -2.90
CA PRO A 112 -14.17 5.12 -3.81
C PRO A 112 -13.12 5.60 -4.81
N ARG A 113 -13.24 6.84 -5.31
CA ARG A 113 -12.27 7.41 -6.27
C ARG A 113 -10.90 7.63 -5.62
N LEU A 114 -10.88 8.23 -4.43
CA LEU A 114 -9.65 8.50 -3.72
C LEU A 114 -8.94 7.20 -3.34
N VAL A 115 -9.68 6.25 -2.76
CA VAL A 115 -9.13 4.96 -2.35
C VAL A 115 -8.62 4.16 -3.55
N ALA A 116 -9.34 4.16 -4.69
CA ALA A 116 -8.86 3.52 -5.91
C ALA A 116 -7.50 4.07 -6.37
N LEU A 117 -7.36 5.40 -6.41
CA LEU A 117 -6.10 6.05 -6.81
C LEU A 117 -4.95 5.71 -5.85
N ILE A 118 -5.22 5.71 -4.54
CA ILE A 118 -4.21 5.38 -3.53
C ILE A 118 -3.79 3.91 -3.66
N CYS A 119 -4.73 2.98 -3.86
CA CYS A 119 -4.40 1.57 -4.06
C CYS A 119 -3.57 1.35 -5.34
N LEU A 120 -3.89 2.00 -6.46
CA LEU A 120 -3.07 1.94 -7.67
C LEU A 120 -1.68 2.52 -7.45
N THR A 121 -1.59 3.64 -6.72
CA THR A 121 -0.31 4.26 -6.35
C THR A 121 0.52 3.31 -5.50
N GLN A 122 -0.08 2.67 -4.50
CA GLN A 122 0.57 1.68 -3.65
C GLN A 122 1.11 0.51 -4.47
N ALA A 123 0.29 -0.05 -5.36
CA ALA A 123 0.70 -1.16 -6.23
C ALA A 123 1.90 -0.78 -7.11
N ALA A 124 1.87 0.39 -7.73
CA ALA A 124 2.95 0.89 -8.57
C ALA A 124 4.24 1.12 -7.76
N LEU A 125 4.14 1.71 -6.56
CA LEU A 125 5.28 1.96 -5.68
C LEU A 125 5.91 0.65 -5.19
N VAL A 126 5.10 -0.35 -4.81
CA VAL A 126 5.60 -1.67 -4.40
C VAL A 126 6.32 -2.35 -5.56
N LEU A 127 5.77 -2.27 -6.78
CA LEU A 127 6.42 -2.81 -7.97
C LEU A 127 7.77 -2.13 -8.25
N ARG A 128 7.85 -0.79 -8.12
CA ARG A 128 9.11 -0.05 -8.26
C ARG A 128 10.11 -0.35 -7.14
N ALA A 129 9.65 -0.51 -5.90
CA ALA A 129 10.50 -0.92 -4.79
C ALA A 129 11.10 -2.33 -5.05
N TYR A 130 10.30 -3.24 -5.59
CA TYR A 130 10.77 -4.56 -5.99
C TYR A 130 11.78 -4.50 -7.13
N THR A 131 11.52 -3.78 -8.22
CA THR A 131 12.46 -3.72 -9.36
C THR A 131 13.79 -3.07 -8.95
N THR A 132 13.76 -2.03 -8.13
CA THR A 132 14.98 -1.36 -7.67
C THR A 132 15.75 -2.17 -6.61
N GLY A 133 15.04 -2.94 -5.78
CA GLY A 133 15.66 -3.82 -4.78
C GLY A 133 16.25 -5.09 -5.39
N ALA A 134 15.46 -5.82 -6.18
CA ALA A 134 15.80 -7.15 -6.69
C ALA A 134 16.53 -7.11 -8.05
N LEU A 135 16.25 -6.13 -8.91
CA LEU A 135 16.82 -6.04 -10.27
C LEU A 135 17.80 -4.87 -10.45
N GLY A 136 17.77 -3.88 -9.55
CA GLY A 136 18.56 -2.65 -9.68
C GLY A 136 18.06 -1.70 -10.77
N ARG A 137 16.76 -1.75 -11.12
CA ARG A 137 16.13 -0.97 -12.21
C ARG A 137 14.84 -0.27 -11.78
#